data_AF-Q2XS99-F1
#
_entry.id   AF-Q2XS99-F1
#
_cell.length_a   1.000
_cell.length_b   1.000
_cell.length_c   1.000
_cell.angle_alpha   90.00
_cell.angle_beta   90.00
_cell.angle_gamma   90.00
#
_symmetry.space_group_name_H-M   'P 1'
#
loop_
_entity.id
_entity.type
_entity.pdbx_description
1 polymer ?
#
loop_
_entity_poly.entity_id
_entity_poly.type
_entity_poly.pdbx_seq_one_letter_code
_entity_poly.pdbx_strand_id
1 'polypeptide(L)'
;AQLEINLRKYYLKNYHDPAGFDIGQIALGNHPIGTLARASFQPFNTGDPIEVAMCLGVVLETAYTNPLVVALPQVAMVNGDHAMPTTFLSIQSDESRHMANGYATLMACLESTENVPFLQESLERHFWHQHMSMDTLVGVVSEYYAVNRPWAYKDVWEEWVVDDFVGSYMNRLAPYGLKPPERLPDVARFVEDMHHSVAIALAAIWPLNFWRIDPMGPADYE
;
A
#
# COMPACT_ATOMS: atom_id res chain seq x y z
N ALA A 1 -0.78 -14.36 1.07
CA ALA A 1 -0.42 -15.33 0.00
C ALA A 1 -1.52 -16.34 -0.37
N GLN A 2 -1.77 -17.42 0.41
CA GLN A 2 -2.72 -18.47 -0.03
C GLN A 2 -4.18 -17.97 -0.12
N LEU A 3 -4.58 -17.06 0.77
CA LEU A 3 -5.89 -16.40 0.76
C LEU A 3 -6.11 -15.62 -0.56
N GLU A 4 -5.16 -14.79 -0.96
CA GLU A 4 -5.21 -14.06 -2.25
C GLU A 4 -5.21 -15.01 -3.47
N ILE A 5 -4.44 -16.11 -3.43
CA ILE A 5 -4.49 -17.11 -4.51
C ILE A 5 -5.88 -17.75 -4.60
N ASN A 6 -6.52 -18.01 -3.47
CA ASN A 6 -7.88 -18.56 -3.44
C ASN A 6 -8.90 -17.54 -3.93
N LEU A 7 -8.74 -16.27 -3.56
CA LEU A 7 -9.56 -15.18 -4.09
C LEU A 7 -9.42 -15.04 -5.61
N ARG A 8 -8.19 -15.08 -6.15
CA ARG A 8 -7.95 -15.13 -7.61
C ARG A 8 -8.63 -16.32 -8.27
N LYS A 9 -8.52 -17.52 -7.67
CA LYS A 9 -9.21 -18.73 -8.16
C LYS A 9 -10.73 -18.59 -8.11
N TYR A 10 -11.26 -17.82 -7.17
CA TYR A 10 -12.68 -17.50 -7.10
C TYR A 10 -13.09 -16.60 -8.27
N TYR A 11 -12.37 -15.51 -8.54
CA TYR A 11 -12.66 -14.65 -9.70
C TYR A 11 -12.54 -15.41 -11.03
N LEU A 12 -11.52 -16.24 -11.19
CA LEU A 12 -11.36 -17.10 -12.36
C LEU A 12 -12.56 -17.97 -12.70
N LYS A 13 -13.35 -18.34 -11.68
CA LYS A 13 -14.51 -19.22 -11.84
C LYS A 13 -15.84 -18.47 -11.92
N ASN A 14 -15.93 -17.30 -11.28
CA ASN A 14 -17.20 -16.64 -11.02
C ASN A 14 -17.31 -15.24 -11.64
N TYR A 15 -16.21 -14.63 -12.06
CA TYR A 15 -16.23 -13.35 -12.75
C TYR A 15 -16.47 -13.55 -14.26
N HIS A 16 -17.22 -12.63 -14.86
CA HIS A 16 -17.68 -12.76 -16.25
C HIS A 16 -16.53 -12.64 -17.27
N ASP A 17 -15.43 -11.98 -16.91
CA ASP A 17 -14.22 -11.85 -17.74
C ASP A 17 -12.99 -12.42 -17.00
N PRO A 18 -12.75 -13.74 -17.06
CA PRO A 18 -11.66 -14.38 -16.34
C PRO A 18 -10.27 -14.06 -16.91
N ALA A 19 -10.19 -13.44 -18.09
CA ALA A 19 -8.92 -13.10 -18.73
C ALA A 19 -8.12 -12.10 -17.87
N GLY A 20 -6.82 -12.35 -17.72
CA GLY A 20 -5.95 -11.56 -16.86
C GLY A 20 -5.75 -12.20 -15.48
N PHE A 21 -6.81 -12.74 -14.87
CA PHE A 21 -6.68 -13.50 -13.63
C PHE A 21 -5.94 -14.83 -13.83
N ASP A 22 -6.02 -15.41 -15.02
CA ASP A 22 -5.41 -16.69 -15.41
C ASP A 22 -3.90 -16.58 -15.61
N ILE A 23 -3.46 -15.46 -16.16
CA ILE A 23 -2.06 -15.16 -16.46
C ILE A 23 -1.40 -14.21 -15.48
N GLY A 24 -2.13 -13.67 -14.49
CA GLY A 24 -1.72 -12.50 -13.71
C GLY A 24 -0.31 -12.54 -13.12
N GLN A 25 0.18 -13.70 -12.65
CA GLN A 25 1.56 -13.82 -12.15
C GLN A 25 2.61 -13.68 -13.25
N ILE A 26 2.38 -14.31 -14.41
CA ILE A 26 3.29 -14.23 -15.57
C ILE A 26 3.20 -12.85 -16.20
N ALA A 27 1.99 -12.32 -16.35
CA ALA A 27 1.74 -11.01 -16.91
C ALA A 27 2.37 -9.91 -16.05
N LEU A 28 2.20 -9.96 -14.73
CA LEU A 28 2.87 -9.04 -13.80
C LEU A 28 4.39 -9.11 -13.98
N GLY A 29 4.97 -10.30 -14.08
CA GLY A 29 6.41 -10.47 -14.31
C GLY A 29 6.97 -9.72 -15.53
N ASN A 30 6.15 -9.59 -16.59
CA ASN A 30 6.51 -8.98 -17.87
C ASN A 30 5.98 -7.55 -18.06
N HIS A 31 5.08 -7.07 -17.19
CA HIS A 31 4.50 -5.72 -17.26
C HIS A 31 5.42 -4.68 -16.60
N PRO A 32 5.50 -3.42 -17.09
CA PRO A 32 6.24 -2.36 -16.42
C PRO A 32 5.89 -2.20 -14.94
N ILE A 33 4.60 -2.36 -14.59
CA ILE A 33 4.14 -2.30 -13.18
C ILE A 33 4.75 -3.39 -12.32
N GLY A 34 5.09 -4.55 -12.87
CA GLY A 34 5.73 -5.62 -12.10
C GLY A 34 7.18 -5.31 -11.76
N THR A 35 7.87 -4.54 -12.59
CA THR A 35 9.20 -4.00 -12.24
C THR A 35 9.09 -3.02 -11.07
N LEU A 36 8.09 -2.14 -11.11
CA LEU A 36 7.81 -1.23 -9.99
C LEU A 36 7.45 -2.01 -8.72
N ALA A 37 6.52 -2.95 -8.81
CA ALA A 37 6.14 -3.82 -7.68
C ALA A 37 7.37 -4.53 -7.10
N ARG A 38 8.22 -5.15 -7.93
CA ARG A 38 9.46 -5.78 -7.44
C ARG A 38 10.34 -4.80 -6.69
N ALA A 39 10.54 -3.58 -7.21
CA ALA A 39 11.33 -2.56 -6.51
C ALA A 39 10.71 -2.17 -5.15
N SER A 40 9.39 -2.11 -5.05
CA SER A 40 8.66 -1.78 -3.82
C SER A 40 8.70 -2.89 -2.76
N PHE A 41 8.61 -4.16 -3.20
CA PHE A 41 8.55 -5.33 -2.33
C PHE A 41 9.94 -5.93 -2.00
N GLN A 42 10.96 -5.66 -2.80
CA GLN A 42 12.32 -6.20 -2.59
C GLN A 42 12.94 -5.82 -1.23
N PRO A 43 12.74 -4.61 -0.68
CA PRO A 43 13.21 -4.26 0.66
C PRO A 43 12.61 -5.11 1.79
N PHE A 44 11.57 -5.93 1.54
CA PHE A 44 10.98 -6.80 2.56
C PHE A 44 11.78 -8.07 2.83
N ASN A 45 12.82 -8.34 2.04
CA ASN A 45 13.64 -9.54 2.19
C ASN A 45 15.10 -9.35 1.74
N THR A 46 15.48 -8.14 1.35
CA THR A 46 16.82 -7.82 0.85
C THR A 46 17.38 -6.63 1.64
N GLY A 47 18.51 -6.83 2.31
CA GLY A 47 19.19 -5.79 3.09
C GLY A 47 19.61 -6.27 4.47
N ASP A 48 19.96 -5.31 5.34
CA ASP A 48 20.14 -5.56 6.77
C ASP A 48 18.81 -6.06 7.37
N PRO A 49 18.79 -7.12 8.19
CA PRO A 49 17.56 -7.63 8.80
C PRO A 49 16.77 -6.59 9.61
N ILE A 50 17.45 -5.62 10.25
CA ILE A 50 16.80 -4.53 10.97
C ILE A 50 16.16 -3.55 9.97
N GLU A 51 16.83 -3.21 8.87
CA GLU A 51 16.21 -2.38 7.82
C GLU A 51 15.01 -3.07 7.18
N VAL A 52 15.07 -4.39 6.98
CA VAL A 52 13.92 -5.18 6.51
C VAL A 52 12.76 -5.09 7.50
N ALA A 53 13.02 -5.22 8.80
CA ALA A 53 12.00 -5.09 9.85
C ALA A 53 11.44 -3.67 9.95
N MET A 54 12.28 -2.65 9.77
CA MET A 54 11.84 -1.25 9.67
C MET A 54 10.94 -1.03 8.46
N CYS A 55 11.31 -1.56 7.30
CA CYS A 55 10.55 -1.42 6.08
C CYS A 55 9.19 -2.10 6.16
N LEU A 56 9.17 -3.39 6.52
CA LEU A 56 7.96 -4.20 6.53
C LEU A 56 7.11 -3.93 7.77
N GLY A 57 7.66 -4.13 8.96
CA GLY A 57 6.90 -4.09 10.21
C GLY A 57 6.56 -2.68 10.68
N VAL A 58 7.54 -1.77 10.63
CA VAL A 58 7.36 -0.41 11.16
C VAL A 58 6.71 0.50 10.13
N VAL A 59 7.15 0.52 8.88
CA VAL A 59 6.62 1.44 7.87
C VAL A 59 5.42 0.85 7.14
N LEU A 60 5.58 -0.23 6.38
CA LEU A 60 4.48 -0.77 5.56
C LEU A 60 3.29 -1.19 6.44
N GLU A 61 3.52 -2.10 7.38
CA GLU A 61 2.44 -2.75 8.13
C GLU A 61 1.74 -1.81 9.10
N THR A 62 2.44 -0.79 9.60
CA THR A 62 1.85 0.18 10.53
C THR A 62 1.25 1.39 9.80
N ALA A 63 1.85 1.88 8.71
CA ALA A 63 1.37 3.08 8.01
C ALA A 63 0.45 2.79 6.82
N TYR A 64 0.74 1.74 6.04
CA TYR A 64 0.13 1.53 4.71
C TYR A 64 -0.72 0.27 4.58
N THR A 65 -0.60 -0.69 5.50
CA THR A 65 -1.44 -1.90 5.43
C THR A 65 -2.91 -1.58 5.62
N ASN A 66 -3.30 -0.66 6.52
CA ASN A 66 -4.70 -0.24 6.63
C ASN A 66 -5.25 0.30 5.28
N PRO A 67 -4.58 1.28 4.61
CA PRO A 67 -4.95 1.72 3.25
C PRO A 67 -5.24 0.57 2.29
N LEU A 68 -4.39 -0.46 2.34
CA LEU A 68 -4.48 -1.62 1.45
C LEU A 68 -5.56 -2.63 1.85
N VAL A 69 -5.68 -3.00 3.12
CA VAL A 69 -6.48 -4.15 3.57
C VAL A 69 -7.82 -3.80 4.21
N VAL A 70 -8.10 -2.52 4.41
CA VAL A 70 -9.40 -2.02 4.90
C VAL A 70 -10.05 -1.11 3.87
N ALA A 71 -9.35 -0.08 3.38
CA ALA A 71 -9.96 0.89 2.48
C ALA A 71 -10.24 0.32 1.08
N LEU A 72 -9.31 -0.42 0.46
CA LEU A 72 -9.59 -1.06 -0.83
C LEU A 72 -10.77 -2.06 -0.78
N PRO A 73 -10.91 -2.92 0.25
CA PRO A 73 -12.13 -3.70 0.45
C PRO A 73 -13.41 -2.88 0.55
N GLN A 74 -13.39 -1.70 1.16
CA GLN A 74 -14.56 -0.83 1.18
C GLN A 74 -14.96 -0.40 -0.24
N VAL A 75 -13.97 -0.04 -1.09
CA VAL A 75 -14.20 0.27 -2.51
C VAL A 75 -14.80 -0.94 -3.23
N ALA A 76 -14.26 -2.14 -3.03
CA ALA A 76 -14.80 -3.37 -3.63
C ALA A 76 -16.26 -3.60 -3.21
N MET A 77 -16.57 -3.44 -1.93
CA MET A 77 -17.91 -3.63 -1.38
C MET A 77 -18.94 -2.66 -1.98
N VAL A 78 -18.63 -1.37 -2.09
CA VAL A 78 -19.57 -0.39 -2.69
C VAL A 78 -19.75 -0.57 -4.21
N ASN A 79 -18.88 -1.35 -4.85
CA ASN A 79 -19.01 -1.76 -6.25
C ASN A 79 -19.58 -3.18 -6.41
N GLY A 80 -20.07 -3.80 -5.33
CA GLY A 80 -20.77 -5.10 -5.36
C GLY A 80 -19.88 -6.34 -5.31
N ASP A 81 -18.57 -6.18 -5.04
CA ASP A 81 -17.67 -7.30 -4.80
C ASP A 81 -17.64 -7.66 -3.31
N HIS A 82 -18.18 -8.84 -3.00
CA HIS A 82 -18.17 -9.39 -1.63
C HIS A 82 -17.00 -10.36 -1.38
N ALA A 83 -16.30 -10.81 -2.41
CA ALA A 83 -15.22 -11.79 -2.30
C ALA A 83 -13.93 -11.16 -1.78
N MET A 84 -13.55 -9.98 -2.27
CA MET A 84 -12.38 -9.26 -1.76
C MET A 84 -12.55 -8.91 -0.27
N PRO A 85 -13.65 -8.28 0.19
CA PRO A 85 -13.83 -7.96 1.60
C PRO A 85 -13.81 -9.19 2.51
N THR A 86 -14.47 -10.28 2.10
CA THR A 86 -14.45 -11.55 2.86
C THR A 86 -13.02 -12.04 3.08
N THR A 87 -12.16 -11.90 2.06
CA THR A 87 -10.77 -12.38 2.13
C THR A 87 -9.87 -11.40 2.90
N PHE A 88 -9.93 -10.12 2.55
CA PHE A 88 -8.99 -9.11 3.07
C PHE A 88 -9.29 -8.74 4.52
N LEU A 89 -10.54 -8.72 4.96
CA LEU A 89 -10.84 -8.51 6.38
C LEU A 89 -10.41 -9.70 7.25
N SER A 90 -10.32 -10.91 6.69
CA SER A 90 -9.68 -12.03 7.38
C SER A 90 -8.17 -11.82 7.49
N ILE A 91 -7.51 -11.34 6.43
CA ILE A 91 -6.08 -11.00 6.45
C ILE A 91 -5.83 -9.91 7.50
N GLN A 92 -6.66 -8.87 7.53
CA GLN A 92 -6.53 -7.75 8.46
C GLN A 92 -6.46 -8.16 9.93
N SER A 93 -7.17 -9.22 10.31
CA SER A 93 -7.14 -9.72 11.69
C SER A 93 -5.75 -10.19 12.14
N ASP A 94 -4.91 -10.63 11.20
CA ASP A 94 -3.54 -11.07 11.47
C ASP A 94 -2.57 -9.88 11.60
N GLU A 95 -2.86 -8.75 10.94
CA GLU A 95 -1.94 -7.60 10.81
C GLU A 95 -1.61 -6.93 12.15
N SER A 96 -2.51 -7.00 13.13
CA SER A 96 -2.23 -6.52 14.49
C SER A 96 -1.01 -7.22 15.13
N ARG A 97 -0.78 -8.49 14.79
CA ARG A 97 0.38 -9.26 15.28
C ARG A 97 1.65 -8.89 14.51
N HIS A 98 1.55 -8.54 13.24
CA HIS A 98 2.70 -8.12 12.44
C HIS A 98 3.20 -6.74 12.88
N MET A 99 2.30 -5.79 13.08
CA MET A 99 2.60 -4.48 13.68
C MET A 99 3.27 -4.63 15.06
N ALA A 100 2.80 -5.58 15.88
CA ALA A 100 3.40 -5.86 17.18
C ALA A 100 4.83 -6.39 17.06
N ASN A 101 5.13 -7.23 16.06
CA ASN A 101 6.49 -7.68 15.78
C ASN A 101 7.40 -6.51 15.37
N GLY A 102 6.95 -5.66 14.44
CA GLY A 102 7.69 -4.46 14.01
C GLY A 102 8.01 -3.54 15.19
N TYR A 103 7.03 -3.26 16.03
CA TYR A 103 7.22 -2.47 17.25
C TYR A 103 8.21 -3.12 18.23
N ALA A 104 8.07 -4.42 18.51
CA ALA A 104 8.97 -5.12 19.43
C ALA A 104 10.42 -5.12 18.94
N THR A 105 10.64 -5.33 17.64
CA THR A 105 11.97 -5.24 17.02
C THR A 105 12.55 -3.84 17.14
N LEU A 106 11.76 -2.81 16.81
CA LEU A 106 12.19 -1.42 16.93
C LEU A 106 12.57 -1.06 18.37
N MET A 107 11.74 -1.43 19.35
CA MET A 107 12.01 -1.15 20.76
C MET A 107 13.28 -1.85 21.25
N ALA A 108 13.53 -3.09 20.84
CA ALA A 108 14.76 -3.80 21.17
C ALA A 108 16.00 -3.10 20.60
N CYS A 109 15.92 -2.58 19.37
CA CYS A 109 17.02 -1.81 18.78
C CYS A 109 17.25 -0.46 19.48
N LEU A 110 16.19 0.19 19.95
CA LEU A 110 16.25 1.47 20.66
C LEU A 110 16.82 1.38 22.08
N GLU A 111 17.03 0.17 22.63
CA GLU A 111 17.74 0.00 23.90
C GLU A 111 19.19 0.53 23.82
N SER A 112 19.82 0.48 22.64
CA SER A 112 21.10 1.16 22.40
C SER A 112 20.89 2.48 21.68
N THR A 113 21.21 3.58 22.36
CA THR A 113 21.09 4.94 21.81
C THR A 113 21.96 5.18 20.57
N GLU A 114 23.00 4.36 20.35
CA GLU A 114 23.85 4.45 19.15
C GLU A 114 23.13 4.03 17.87
N ASN A 115 22.02 3.28 17.99
CA ASN A 115 21.23 2.81 16.86
C ASN A 115 20.30 3.88 16.30
N VAL A 116 19.97 4.91 17.10
CA VAL A 116 18.97 5.93 16.75
C VAL A 116 19.24 6.59 15.38
N PRO A 117 20.48 7.02 15.03
CA PRO A 117 20.74 7.61 13.73
C PRO A 117 20.47 6.64 12.56
N PHE A 118 20.82 5.36 12.71
CA PHE A 118 20.60 4.34 11.68
C PHE A 118 19.12 4.00 11.52
N LEU A 119 18.39 3.90 12.64
CA LEU A 119 16.95 3.66 12.64
C LEU A 119 16.19 4.85 12.03
N GLN A 120 16.61 6.09 12.33
CA GLN A 120 16.03 7.28 11.70
C GLN A 120 16.29 7.27 10.20
N GLU A 121 17.51 6.97 9.75
CA GLU A 121 17.83 6.90 8.31
C GLU A 121 17.00 5.82 7.61
N SER A 122 16.86 4.64 8.23
CA SER A 122 16.04 3.54 7.73
C SER A 122 14.56 3.95 7.64
N LEU A 123 14.03 4.60 8.66
CA LEU A 123 12.66 5.14 8.68
C LEU A 123 12.44 6.12 7.53
N GLU A 124 13.30 7.12 7.34
CA GLU A 124 13.19 8.10 6.26
C GLU A 124 13.16 7.42 4.88
N ARG A 125 14.09 6.49 4.67
CA ARG A 125 14.24 5.79 3.39
C ARG A 125 13.01 4.95 3.07
N HIS A 126 12.56 4.15 4.03
CA HIS A 126 11.45 3.24 3.80
C HIS A 126 10.11 3.96 3.78
N PHE A 127 9.94 5.03 4.56
CA PHE A 127 8.75 5.89 4.45
C PHE A 127 8.61 6.44 3.03
N TRP A 128 9.71 6.96 2.45
CA TRP A 128 9.72 7.44 1.07
C TRP A 128 9.43 6.33 0.05
N HIS A 129 10.10 5.18 0.17
CA HIS A 129 9.90 4.07 -0.77
C HIS A 129 8.47 3.50 -0.70
N GLN A 130 7.91 3.35 0.51
CA GLN A 130 6.56 2.84 0.67
C GLN A 130 5.53 3.82 0.13
N HIS A 131 5.65 5.13 0.42
CA HIS A 131 4.80 6.17 -0.18
C HIS A 131 4.73 6.05 -1.71
N MET A 132 5.87 6.05 -2.40
CA MET A 132 5.90 6.01 -3.87
C MET A 132 5.14 4.80 -4.45
N SER A 133 5.06 3.72 -3.69
CA SER A 133 4.45 2.46 -4.13
C SER A 133 3.00 2.28 -3.67
N MET A 134 2.74 2.39 -2.38
CA MET A 134 1.44 2.12 -1.78
C MET A 134 0.43 3.21 -2.13
N ASP A 135 0.88 4.46 -2.17
CA ASP A 135 -0.03 5.59 -2.44
C ASP A 135 -0.44 5.60 -3.90
N THR A 136 0.52 5.30 -4.78
CA THR A 136 0.24 5.04 -6.19
C THR A 136 -0.72 3.86 -6.35
N LEU A 137 -0.49 2.73 -5.67
CA LEU A 137 -1.30 1.53 -5.82
C LEU A 137 -2.74 1.76 -5.34
N VAL A 138 -2.89 2.23 -4.10
CA VAL A 138 -4.20 2.42 -3.49
C VAL A 138 -4.95 3.55 -4.20
N GLY A 139 -4.31 4.68 -4.47
CA GLY A 139 -4.92 5.81 -5.18
C GLY A 139 -5.40 5.43 -6.59
N VAL A 140 -4.56 4.76 -7.40
CA VAL A 140 -4.98 4.34 -8.76
C VAL A 140 -6.14 3.34 -8.69
N VAL A 141 -6.03 2.30 -7.87
CA VAL A 141 -7.05 1.24 -7.84
C VAL A 141 -8.39 1.76 -7.32
N SER A 142 -8.36 2.62 -6.30
CA SER A 142 -9.59 3.15 -5.68
C SER A 142 -10.28 4.21 -6.54
N GLU A 143 -9.53 5.10 -7.18
CA GLU A 143 -10.11 6.24 -7.90
C GLU A 143 -10.28 6.01 -9.40
N TYR A 144 -9.48 5.15 -10.02
CA TYR A 144 -9.52 4.97 -11.48
C TYR A 144 -10.06 3.62 -11.92
N TYR A 145 -10.02 2.59 -11.06
CA TYR A 145 -10.51 1.24 -11.38
C TYR A 145 -11.82 0.89 -10.65
N ALA A 146 -12.48 1.89 -10.06
CA ALA A 146 -13.78 1.75 -9.42
C ALA A 146 -14.78 2.76 -9.99
N VAL A 147 -16.07 2.39 -9.98
CA VAL A 147 -17.16 3.28 -10.42
C VAL A 147 -17.67 4.09 -9.24
N ASN A 148 -18.03 3.42 -8.14
CA ASN A 148 -18.44 4.07 -6.90
C ASN A 148 -17.23 4.28 -6.00
N ARG A 149 -16.96 5.54 -5.62
CA ARG A 149 -15.81 5.93 -4.79
C ARG A 149 -16.32 6.44 -3.44
N PRO A 150 -16.08 5.72 -2.33
CA PRO A 150 -16.61 6.12 -1.03
C PRO A 150 -15.83 7.26 -0.36
N TRP A 151 -14.66 7.61 -0.90
CA TRP A 151 -13.73 8.60 -0.36
C TRP A 151 -12.75 9.06 -1.45
N ALA A 152 -12.08 10.19 -1.24
CA ALA A 152 -10.88 10.55 -1.98
C ALA A 152 -9.65 9.93 -1.29
N TYR A 153 -8.68 9.44 -2.06
CA TYR A 153 -7.52 8.74 -1.52
C TYR A 153 -6.71 9.63 -0.57
N LYS A 154 -6.65 10.94 -0.84
CA LYS A 154 -6.05 11.92 0.06
C LYS A 154 -6.65 11.88 1.47
N ASP A 155 -7.97 11.73 1.61
CA ASP A 155 -8.62 11.67 2.92
C ASP A 155 -8.19 10.41 3.70
N VAL A 156 -8.11 9.26 3.01
CA VAL A 156 -7.63 7.99 3.59
C VAL A 156 -6.15 8.09 3.99
N TRP A 157 -5.34 8.75 3.16
CA TRP A 157 -3.93 8.97 3.44
C TRP A 157 -3.72 9.90 4.63
N GLU A 158 -4.49 10.99 4.73
CA GLU A 158 -4.46 11.92 5.87
C GLU A 158 -4.81 11.19 7.17
N GLU A 159 -5.89 10.40 7.19
CA GLU A 159 -6.29 9.63 8.38
C GLU A 159 -5.19 8.64 8.82
N TRP A 160 -4.74 7.77 7.92
CA TRP A 160 -3.93 6.62 8.33
C TRP A 160 -2.43 6.90 8.36
N VAL A 161 -1.94 7.76 7.48
CA VAL A 161 -0.50 8.09 7.43
C VAL A 161 -0.18 9.29 8.32
N VAL A 162 -0.99 10.36 8.24
CA VAL A 162 -0.70 11.58 9.00
C VAL A 162 -1.20 11.47 10.44
N ASP A 163 -2.47 11.17 10.65
CA ASP A 163 -3.04 11.19 12.01
C ASP A 163 -2.64 9.94 12.81
N ASP A 164 -2.81 8.75 12.24
CA ASP A 164 -2.52 7.51 12.95
C ASP A 164 -1.02 7.20 13.02
N PHE A 165 -0.35 7.02 11.86
CA PHE A 165 1.05 6.63 11.87
C PHE A 165 1.96 7.75 12.41
N VAL A 166 1.89 8.96 11.86
CA VAL A 166 2.73 10.06 12.33
C VAL A 166 2.23 10.61 13.67
N GLY A 167 0.95 10.98 13.73
CA GLY A 167 0.34 11.68 14.87
C GLY A 167 0.25 10.84 16.13
N SER A 168 0.00 9.53 16.01
CA SER A 168 -0.15 8.63 17.16
C SER A 168 1.08 7.73 17.35
N TYR A 169 1.50 6.96 16.34
CA TYR A 169 2.56 5.97 16.49
C TYR A 169 3.95 6.61 16.63
N MET A 170 4.37 7.44 15.66
CA MET A 170 5.71 8.04 15.66
C MET A 170 5.92 9.03 16.80
N ASN A 171 4.90 9.82 17.16
CA ASN A 171 4.99 10.74 18.29
C ASN A 171 5.27 10.02 19.63
N ARG A 172 4.81 8.76 19.80
CA ARG A 172 5.13 7.96 20.99
C ARG A 172 6.57 7.46 21.02
N LEU A 173 7.28 7.51 19.89
CA LEU A 173 8.69 7.13 19.79
C LEU A 173 9.65 8.30 20.08
N ALA A 174 9.13 9.54 20.19
CA ALA A 174 9.94 10.73 20.48
C ALA A 174 10.81 10.63 21.74
N PRO A 175 10.36 10.02 22.87
CA PRO A 175 11.22 9.83 24.04
C PRO A 175 12.46 8.96 23.80
N TYR A 176 12.47 8.15 22.74
CA TYR A 176 13.59 7.30 22.35
C TYR A 176 14.51 7.95 21.30
N GLY A 177 14.25 9.21 20.94
CA GLY A 177 15.09 9.99 20.04
C GLY A 177 14.73 9.90 18.55
N LEU A 178 13.72 9.10 18.18
CA LEU A 178 13.17 9.10 16.82
C LEU A 178 12.27 10.30 16.57
N LYS A 179 12.21 10.73 15.32
CA LYS A 179 11.38 11.84 14.85
C LYS A 179 10.48 11.37 13.71
N PRO A 180 9.31 11.99 13.53
CA PRO A 180 8.52 11.81 12.31
C PRO A 180 9.35 12.02 11.04
N PRO A 181 9.01 11.33 9.93
CA PRO A 181 9.72 11.47 8.68
C PRO A 181 9.84 12.94 8.22
N GLU A 182 11.07 13.41 7.99
CA GLU A 182 11.34 14.78 7.54
C GLU A 182 10.68 15.08 6.19
N ARG A 183 10.56 14.06 5.32
CA ARG A 183 9.94 14.17 4.00
C ARG A 183 8.42 14.12 3.99
N LEU A 184 7.74 14.06 5.14
CA LEU A 184 6.28 14.05 5.20
C LEU A 184 5.61 15.18 4.38
N PRO A 185 6.09 16.43 4.39
CA PRO A 185 5.51 17.49 3.55
C PRO A 185 5.67 17.24 2.05
N ASP A 186 6.77 16.62 1.62
CA ASP A 186 6.96 16.24 0.22
C ASP A 186 6.00 15.11 -0.17
N VAL A 187 5.88 14.09 0.69
CA VAL A 187 4.92 12.99 0.52
C VAL A 187 3.49 13.54 0.38
N ALA A 188 3.08 14.44 1.27
CA ALA A 188 1.76 15.09 1.21
C ALA A 188 1.52 15.80 -0.12
N ARG A 189 2.54 16.47 -0.67
CA ARG A 189 2.47 17.12 -1.98
C ARG A 189 2.32 16.11 -3.12
N PHE A 190 3.03 14.98 -3.07
CA PHE A 190 2.93 13.94 -4.10
C PHE A 190 1.57 13.24 -4.09
N VAL A 191 0.95 13.04 -2.93
CA VAL A 191 -0.39 12.43 -2.83
C VAL A 191 -1.46 13.24 -3.55
N GLU A 192 -1.24 14.53 -3.80
CA GLU A 192 -2.20 15.37 -4.54
C GLU A 192 -2.31 15.01 -6.03
N ASP A 193 -1.26 14.46 -6.67
CA ASP A 193 -1.25 14.27 -8.12
C ASP A 193 -0.53 13.02 -8.66
N MET A 194 0.21 12.30 -7.83
CA MET A 194 1.06 11.19 -8.27
C MET A 194 0.24 10.04 -8.85
N HIS A 195 -0.81 9.59 -8.16
CA HIS A 195 -1.65 8.48 -8.63
C HIS A 195 -2.47 8.88 -9.86
N HIS A 196 -2.91 10.13 -9.97
CA HIS A 196 -3.54 10.67 -11.18
C HIS A 196 -2.60 10.57 -12.39
N SER A 197 -1.35 10.97 -12.21
CA SER A 197 -0.32 10.90 -13.26
C SER A 197 -0.03 9.45 -13.68
N VAL A 198 0.03 8.54 -12.71
CA VAL A 198 0.22 7.10 -12.99
C VAL A 198 -0.99 6.49 -13.70
N ALA A 199 -2.22 6.87 -13.32
CA ALA A 199 -3.43 6.42 -14.00
C ALA A 199 -3.45 6.83 -15.48
N ILE A 200 -3.04 8.07 -15.80
CA ILE A 200 -2.88 8.54 -17.18
C ILE A 200 -1.85 7.67 -17.93
N ALA A 201 -0.71 7.38 -17.30
CA ALA A 201 0.31 6.53 -17.91
C ALA A 201 -0.21 5.11 -18.20
N LEU A 202 -0.91 4.49 -17.23
CA LEU A 202 -1.51 3.16 -17.36
C LEU A 202 -2.62 3.12 -18.42
N ALA A 203 -3.38 4.21 -18.58
CA ALA A 203 -4.34 4.37 -19.67
C ALA A 203 -3.64 4.50 -21.04
N ALA A 204 -2.55 5.25 -21.12
CA ALA A 204 -1.79 5.41 -22.36
C ALA A 204 -1.13 4.10 -22.82
N ILE A 205 -0.72 3.24 -21.90
CA ILE A 205 -0.11 1.93 -22.19
C ILE A 205 -1.09 0.76 -22.11
N TRP A 206 -2.40 1.01 -22.18
CA TRP A 206 -3.44 -0.02 -22.01
C TRP A 206 -3.23 -1.31 -22.80
N PRO A 207 -2.64 -1.35 -24.02
CA PRO A 207 -2.41 -2.61 -24.73
C PRO A 207 -1.41 -3.54 -24.03
N LEU A 208 -0.63 -3.03 -23.08
CA LEU A 208 0.30 -3.81 -22.25
C LEU A 208 -0.39 -4.37 -21.00
N ASN A 209 -1.48 -3.73 -20.54
CA ASN A 209 -2.18 -4.13 -19.32
C ASN A 209 -2.79 -5.53 -19.51
N PHE A 210 -2.79 -6.31 -18.43
CA PHE A 210 -3.50 -7.59 -18.36
C PHE A 210 -4.84 -7.47 -17.61
N TRP A 211 -5.36 -6.25 -17.52
CA TRP A 211 -6.68 -5.90 -17.01
C TRP A 211 -7.30 -4.87 -17.94
N ARG A 212 -8.61 -4.68 -17.82
CA ARG A 212 -9.36 -3.71 -18.61
C ARG A 212 -9.54 -2.42 -17.82
N ILE A 213 -9.64 -1.32 -18.54
CA ILE A 213 -9.83 0.02 -17.99
C ILE A 213 -10.92 0.69 -18.80
N ASP A 214 -11.90 1.23 -18.08
CA ASP A 214 -12.98 2.02 -18.67
C ASP A 214 -12.57 3.49 -18.72
N PRO A 215 -13.01 4.25 -19.74
CA PRO A 215 -12.81 5.68 -19.76
C PRO A 215 -13.63 6.34 -18.64
N MET A 216 -13.08 7.38 -18.03
CA MET A 216 -13.82 8.22 -17.08
C MET A 216 -14.99 8.92 -17.81
N GLY A 217 -16.16 8.91 -17.19
CA GLY A 217 -17.38 9.59 -17.62
C GLY A 217 -17.60 10.92 -16.91
N PRO A 218 -18.62 11.71 -17.28
CA PRO A 218 -18.89 13.02 -16.70
C PRO A 218 -19.02 13.02 -15.16
N ALA A 219 -19.64 11.99 -14.59
CA ALA A 219 -19.83 11.86 -13.15
C ALA A 219 -18.52 11.62 -12.37
N ASP A 220 -17.44 11.21 -13.05
CA ASP A 220 -16.14 11.01 -12.42
C ASP A 220 -15.34 12.32 -12.24
N TYR A 221 -15.83 13.42 -12.82
CA TYR A 221 -15.21 14.76 -12.77
C TYR A 221 -15.97 15.76 -11.89
N GLU A 222 -17.09 15.33 -11.28
CA GLU A 222 -17.90 16.12 -10.34
C GLU A 222 -17.41 15.95 -8.90
#